data_AF-A0A1R3WZN4-F1
#
_entry.id   AF-A0A1R3WZN4-F1
#
_cell.length_a   1.000
_cell.length_b   1.000
_cell.length_c   1.000
_cell.angle_alpha   90.00
_cell.angle_beta   90.00
_cell.angle_gamma   90.00
#
_symmetry.space_group_name_H-M   'P 1'
#
loop_
_entity.id
_entity.type
_entity.pdbx_description
1 polymer ?
#
loop_
_entity_poly.entity_id
_entity_poly.type
_entity_poly.pdbx_seq_one_letter_code
_entity_poly.pdbx_strand_id
1 'polypeptide(L)'
;MRKPTLYLIAPLVIMLTAFSCDKDEDLDAVETTATLFWTGDVAVDGCGYSVQIGEKSYKPENEGDIDASFKVYEPIPVAIKLIHKGEREIACGMLPGKSKRDFVRVLSIRKI
;
A
#
# COMPACT_ATOMS: atom_id res chain seq x y z
N MET A 1 -58.88 -3.52 -42.18
CA MET A 1 -58.31 -2.22 -41.73
C MET A 1 -58.74 -1.96 -40.29
N ARG A 2 -57.90 -1.23 -39.54
CA ARG A 2 -58.07 -0.65 -38.19
C ARG A 2 -57.60 -1.50 -36.98
N LYS A 3 -56.29 -1.39 -36.70
CA LYS A 3 -55.73 -1.22 -35.34
C LYS A 3 -56.19 0.16 -34.80
N PRO A 4 -56.34 0.38 -33.47
CA PRO A 4 -55.22 0.76 -32.58
C PRO A 4 -55.46 0.22 -31.13
N THR A 5 -54.75 0.47 -30.04
CA THR A 5 -53.78 1.50 -29.64
C THR A 5 -52.94 0.97 -28.47
N LEU A 6 -51.64 1.27 -28.57
CA LEU A 6 -50.60 1.41 -27.55
C LEU A 6 -51.10 1.82 -26.13
N TYR A 7 -50.77 1.05 -25.08
CA TYR A 7 -50.50 1.52 -23.71
C TYR A 7 -49.10 0.96 -23.36
N LEU A 8 -48.03 1.73 -23.53
CA LEU A 8 -47.48 2.77 -22.65
C LEU A 8 -47.11 2.25 -21.24
N ILE A 9 -45.87 1.75 -21.17
CA ILE A 9 -44.85 1.93 -20.13
C ILE A 9 -45.31 1.71 -18.66
N ALA A 10 -44.92 0.58 -18.09
CA ALA A 10 -44.68 0.46 -16.65
C ALA A 10 -43.17 0.23 -16.42
N PRO A 11 -42.39 1.27 -16.06
CA PRO A 11 -40.96 1.15 -15.81
C PRO A 11 -40.71 1.25 -14.30
N LEU A 12 -40.71 0.15 -13.55
CA LEU A 12 -40.25 0.21 -12.17
C LEU A 12 -39.93 -1.17 -11.59
N VAL A 13 -38.83 -1.77 -12.02
CA VAL A 13 -38.14 -2.77 -11.19
C VAL A 13 -36.71 -2.30 -11.01
N ILE A 14 -36.60 -1.31 -10.11
CA ILE A 14 -35.68 -1.32 -8.97
C ILE A 14 -34.36 -2.04 -9.30
N MET A 15 -33.47 -1.26 -9.93
CA MET A 15 -32.12 -0.98 -9.47
C MET A 15 -31.71 -1.75 -8.20
N LEU A 16 -31.42 -3.04 -8.35
CA LEU A 16 -30.56 -3.79 -7.42
C LEU A 16 -29.12 -3.38 -7.73
N THR A 17 -28.78 -2.15 -7.36
CA THR A 17 -27.39 -1.81 -7.06
C THR A 17 -26.99 -2.67 -5.88
N ALA A 18 -26.39 -3.83 -6.19
CA ALA A 18 -25.56 -4.52 -5.24
C ALA A 18 -24.49 -3.52 -4.80
N PHE A 19 -24.73 -2.90 -3.64
CA PHE A 19 -23.65 -2.46 -2.76
C PHE A 19 -22.88 -3.74 -2.41
N SER A 20 -22.01 -4.18 -3.32
CA SER A 20 -20.86 -4.97 -2.91
C SER A 20 -20.01 -3.99 -2.10
N CYS A 21 -20.32 -3.89 -0.81
CA CYS A 21 -19.32 -3.51 0.16
C CYS A 21 -18.18 -4.49 -0.03
N ASP A 22 -17.11 -4.06 -0.71
CA ASP A 22 -15.79 -4.60 -0.47
C ASP A 22 -15.60 -4.53 1.06
N LYS A 23 -15.77 -5.68 1.72
CA LYS A 23 -15.17 -5.87 3.03
C LYS A 23 -13.70 -5.89 2.73
N ASP A 24 -13.06 -4.72 2.79
CA ASP A 24 -11.62 -4.62 2.87
C ASP A 24 -11.20 -5.59 3.97
N GLU A 25 -10.51 -6.63 3.54
CA GLU A 25 -10.05 -7.68 4.40
C GLU A 25 -9.01 -7.04 5.33
N ASP A 26 -9.42 -6.74 6.56
CA ASP A 26 -8.57 -6.40 7.71
C ASP A 26 -7.66 -7.60 8.07
N LEU A 27 -6.87 -8.07 7.11
CA LEU A 27 -5.85 -9.08 7.34
C LEU A 27 -4.67 -8.38 8.02
N ASP A 28 -4.65 -8.47 9.34
CA ASP A 28 -3.52 -8.20 10.24
C ASP A 28 -2.82 -6.85 10.03
N ALA A 29 -3.61 -5.81 9.73
CA ALA A 29 -3.07 -4.46 9.65
C ALA A 29 -2.69 -3.93 11.05
N VAL A 30 -1.42 -3.60 11.25
CA VAL A 30 -0.88 -3.07 12.50
C VAL A 30 -0.63 -1.58 12.34
N GLU A 31 -1.13 -0.76 13.27
CA GLU A 31 -0.76 0.66 13.41
C GLU A 31 0.27 0.82 14.52
N THR A 32 1.38 1.50 14.25
CA THR A 32 2.46 1.73 15.21
C THR A 32 3.28 2.99 14.88
N THR A 33 4.20 3.34 15.76
CA THR A 33 5.25 4.34 15.48
C THR A 33 6.48 3.65 14.91
N ALA A 34 7.07 4.26 13.89
CA ALA A 34 8.26 3.76 13.22
C ALA A 34 9.21 4.90 12.86
N THR A 35 10.42 4.55 12.47
CA THR A 35 11.36 5.46 11.82
C THR A 35 11.48 5.06 10.36
N LEU A 36 11.18 6.00 9.46
CA LEU A 36 11.35 5.83 8.02
C LEU A 36 12.73 6.33 7.61
N PHE A 37 13.45 5.50 6.85
CA PHE A 37 14.73 5.84 6.24
C PHE A 37 14.57 5.80 4.73
N TRP A 38 15.14 6.77 4.02
CA TRP A 38 15.30 6.72 2.57
C TRP A 38 16.79 6.79 2.23
N THR A 39 17.25 5.83 1.43
CA THR A 39 18.68 5.63 1.15
C THR A 39 19.05 5.89 -0.31
N GLY A 40 18.21 6.65 -1.02
CA GLY A 40 18.33 6.88 -2.45
C GLY A 40 17.49 5.91 -3.29
N ASP A 41 17.24 6.29 -4.54
CA ASP A 41 16.54 5.44 -5.49
C ASP A 41 17.43 4.26 -5.93
N VAL A 42 16.81 3.12 -6.22
CA VAL A 42 17.53 1.91 -6.66
C VAL A 42 18.37 2.15 -7.92
N ALA A 43 17.95 3.08 -8.78
CA ALA A 43 18.65 3.45 -10.01
C ALA A 43 19.98 4.21 -9.79
N VAL A 44 20.23 4.72 -8.59
CA VAL A 44 21.46 5.45 -8.22
C VAL A 44 22.18 4.76 -7.06
N ASP A 45 22.17 3.42 -7.07
CA ASP A 45 22.76 2.53 -6.06
C ASP A 45 22.15 2.65 -4.65
N GLY A 46 20.97 3.26 -4.54
CA GLY A 46 20.21 3.30 -3.30
C GLY A 46 19.49 2.01 -2.97
N CYS A 47 18.99 1.92 -1.74
CA CYS A 47 18.20 0.80 -1.26
C CYS A 47 16.70 1.14 -1.17
N GLY A 48 16.28 2.34 -1.58
CA GLY A 48 14.93 2.86 -1.38
C GLY A 48 14.62 3.13 0.09
N TYR A 49 13.35 2.94 0.45
CA TYR A 49 12.83 3.07 1.80
C TYR A 49 13.13 1.84 2.67
N SER A 50 13.32 2.08 3.96
CA SER A 50 13.25 1.08 5.03
C SER A 50 12.44 1.63 6.21
N VAL A 51 11.62 0.78 6.81
CA VAL A 51 10.80 1.09 7.98
C VAL A 51 11.41 0.38 9.18
N GLN A 52 11.78 1.11 10.22
CA GLN A 52 12.30 0.55 11.47
C GLN A 52 11.25 0.62 12.56
N ILE A 53 10.98 -0.53 13.20
CA ILE A 53 10.04 -0.65 14.32
C ILE A 53 10.78 -1.39 15.44
N GLY A 54 11.13 -0.65 16.50
CA GLY A 54 12.07 -1.15 17.50
C GLY A 54 13.43 -1.49 16.87
N GLU A 55 13.90 -2.71 17.08
CA GLU A 55 15.19 -3.18 16.54
C GLU A 55 15.08 -3.81 15.14
N LYS A 56 13.86 -4.02 14.63
CA LYS A 56 13.62 -4.66 13.35
C LYS A 56 13.51 -3.65 12.22
N SER A 57 14.09 -3.99 11.07
CA SER A 57 14.06 -3.21 9.84
C SER A 57 13.33 -3.99 8.77
N TYR A 58 12.31 -3.34 8.22
CA TYR A 58 11.40 -3.87 7.23
C TYR A 58 11.59 -3.16 5.89
N LYS A 59 11.35 -3.88 4.81
CA LYS A 59 11.36 -3.35 3.45
C LYS A 59 9.92 -3.15 2.96
N PRO A 60 9.50 -1.91 2.67
CA PRO A 60 8.21 -1.69 2.02
C PRO A 60 8.20 -2.34 0.64
N GLU A 61 7.14 -3.07 0.29
CA GLU A 61 6.97 -3.63 -1.06
C GLU A 61 6.34 -2.63 -2.04
N ASN A 62 5.60 -1.66 -1.52
CA ASN A 62 4.87 -0.64 -2.28
C ASN A 62 5.49 0.75 -2.09
N GLU A 63 6.79 0.86 -2.30
CA GLU A 63 7.54 2.12 -2.15
C GLU A 63 7.04 3.26 -3.04
N GLY A 64 6.46 2.92 -4.20
CA GLY A 64 5.87 3.89 -5.12
C GLY A 64 4.64 4.61 -4.57
N ASP A 65 4.00 4.04 -3.53
CA ASP A 65 2.84 4.64 -2.87
C ASP A 65 3.26 5.60 -1.74
N ILE A 66 4.54 5.62 -1.37
CA ILE A 66 5.07 6.51 -0.34
C ILE A 66 5.40 7.86 -0.99
N ASP A 67 4.74 8.91 -0.49
CA ASP A 67 4.87 10.26 -1.02
C ASP A 67 6.33 10.75 -1.10
N ALA A 68 6.65 11.49 -2.16
CA ALA A 68 8.00 11.97 -2.41
C ALA A 68 8.53 12.92 -1.32
N SER A 69 7.66 13.55 -0.51
CA SER A 69 8.05 14.38 0.64
C SER A 69 8.73 13.62 1.78
N PHE A 70 8.79 12.29 1.69
CA PHE A 70 9.56 11.42 2.58
C PHE A 70 10.93 11.05 2.03
N LYS A 71 11.28 11.44 0.78
CA LYS A 71 12.62 11.23 0.19
C LYS A 71 13.63 12.24 0.74
N VAL A 72 13.96 12.09 2.02
CA VAL A 72 15.03 12.84 2.70
C VAL A 72 16.03 11.85 3.28
N TYR A 73 17.29 12.25 3.36
CA TYR A 73 18.36 11.37 3.86
C TYR A 73 18.34 11.24 5.38
N GLU A 74 17.66 12.15 6.07
CA GLU A 74 17.46 12.12 7.51
C GLU A 74 16.37 11.10 7.92
N PRO A 75 16.53 10.39 9.03
CA PRO A 75 15.49 9.52 9.56
C PRO A 75 14.25 10.34 9.96
N ILE A 76 13.07 9.94 9.47
CA ILE A 76 11.81 10.60 9.81
C ILE A 76 11.00 9.72 10.77
N PRO A 77 10.63 10.21 11.96
CA PRO A 77 9.66 9.52 12.80
C PRO A 77 8.26 9.62 12.17
N VAL A 78 7.57 8.48 12.08
CA VAL A 78 6.26 8.37 11.43
C VAL A 78 5.29 7.52 12.24
N ALA A 79 4.00 7.84 12.16
CA ALA A 79 2.95 6.89 12.48
C ALA A 79 2.57 6.14 11.19
N ILE A 80 2.56 4.81 11.25
CA ILE A 80 2.42 3.94 10.08
C ILE A 80 1.40 2.84 10.34
N LYS A 81 0.53 2.57 9.35
CA LYS A 81 -0.33 1.39 9.29
C LYS A 81 0.20 0.45 8.21
N LEU A 82 0.44 -0.82 8.54
CA LEU A 82 1.10 -1.78 7.65
C LEU A 82 0.61 -3.22 7.80
N ILE A 83 0.90 -4.06 6.81
CA ILE A 83 0.66 -5.52 6.83
C ILE A 83 2.00 -6.23 6.65
N HIS A 84 2.30 -7.23 7.49
CA HIS A 84 3.49 -8.07 7.30
C HIS A 84 3.32 -9.01 6.11
N LYS A 85 4.36 -9.11 5.27
CA LYS A 85 4.38 -9.95 4.06
C LYS A 85 5.40 -11.10 4.11
N GLY A 86 6.18 -11.15 5.19
CA GLY A 86 7.21 -12.18 5.43
C GLY A 86 8.54 -11.87 4.77
N GLU A 87 9.48 -12.81 4.90
CA GLU A 87 10.84 -12.65 4.41
C GLU A 87 10.97 -12.97 2.92
N ARG A 88 11.69 -12.13 2.18
CA ARG A 88 12.09 -12.41 0.78
C ARG A 88 13.54 -12.02 0.55
N GLU A 89 14.12 -12.63 -0.46
CA GLU A 89 15.45 -12.24 -0.94
C GLU A 89 15.37 -10.91 -1.71
N ILE A 90 16.24 -9.97 -1.34
CA ILE A 90 16.40 -8.70 -2.02
C ILE A 90 17.89 -8.44 -2.31
N ALA A 91 18.13 -7.88 -3.50
CA ALA A 91 19.38 -7.24 -3.86
C ALA A 91 19.19 -5.73 -3.76
N CYS A 92 20.18 -5.05 -3.21
CA CYS A 92 20.16 -3.60 -3.02
C CYS A 92 21.50 -3.01 -3.40
N GLY A 93 21.47 -1.97 -4.25
CA GLY A 93 22.65 -1.33 -4.80
C GLY A 93 23.67 -2.35 -5.33
N MET A 94 24.93 -2.14 -4.98
CA MET A 94 26.06 -3.00 -5.37
C MET A 94 26.34 -4.16 -4.39
N LEU A 95 25.45 -4.50 -3.45
CA LEU A 95 25.72 -5.57 -2.49
C LEU A 95 25.92 -6.91 -3.20
N PRO A 96 27.10 -7.57 -3.06
CA PRO A 96 27.39 -8.85 -3.70
C PRO A 96 26.70 -9.97 -2.92
N GLY A 97 25.39 -10.09 -3.06
CA GLY A 97 24.60 -11.15 -2.44
C GLY A 97 23.14 -10.78 -2.26
N LYS A 98 22.25 -11.78 -2.42
CA LYS A 98 20.86 -11.64 -2.02
C LYS A 98 20.78 -11.71 -0.50
N SER A 99 20.29 -10.67 0.13
CA SER A 99 20.01 -10.66 1.57
C SER A 99 18.54 -10.99 1.80
N LYS A 100 18.22 -11.72 2.88
CA LYS A 100 16.82 -11.89 3.30
C LYS A 100 16.40 -10.67 4.10
N ARG A 101 15.24 -10.10 3.75
CA ARG A 101 14.62 -8.99 4.48
C ARG A 101 13.14 -9.29 4.71
N ASP A 102 12.63 -8.89 5.86
CA ASP A 102 11.20 -8.86 6.14
C ASP A 102 10.53 -7.76 5.33
N PHE A 103 9.47 -8.11 4.61
CA PHE A 103 8.69 -7.16 3.83
C PHE A 103 7.40 -6.76 4.54
N VAL A 104 7.00 -5.51 4.31
CA VAL A 104 5.72 -4.95 4.75
C VAL A 104 5.04 -4.26 3.59
N ARG A 105 3.70 -4.25 3.61
CA ARG A 105 2.90 -3.35 2.77
C ARG A 105 2.45 -2.18 3.61
N VAL A 106 2.76 -0.96 3.17
CA VAL A 106 2.36 0.27 3.85
C VAL A 106 0.95 0.63 3.38
N LEU A 107 0.03 0.79 4.32
CA LEU A 107 -1.36 1.20 4.08
C LEU A 107 -1.56 2.71 4.30
N SER A 108 -0.86 3.27 5.28
CA SER A 108 -0.90 4.70 5.59
C SER A 108 0.37 5.12 6.31
N ILE A 109 0.83 6.34 6.06
CA ILE A 109 2.02 6.92 6.69
C ILE A 109 1.82 8.43 6.92
N ARG A 110 2.21 8.92 8.11
CA ARG A 110 2.17 10.35 8.45
C ARG A 110 3.35 10.73 9.36
N LYS A 111 3.89 11.93 9.19
CA LYS A 111 4.94 12.49 10.07
C LYS A 111 4.37 12.75 11.47
N ILE A 112 5.20 12.63 12.50
CA ILE A 112 4.88 13.00 13.89
C ILE A 112 5.70 14.18 14.38
#